data_AF-A0A7J2SPR8-F1
#
_entry.id   AF-A0A7J2SPR8-F1
#
_cell.length_a   1.000
_cell.length_b   1.000
_cell.length_c   1.000
_cell.angle_alpha   90.00
_cell.angle_beta   90.00
_cell.angle_gamma   90.00
#
_symmetry.space_group_name_H-M   'P 1'
#
loop_
_entity.id
_entity.type
_entity.pdbx_description
1 polymer ?
#
loop_
_entity_poly.entity_id
_entity_poly.type
_entity_poly.pdbx_seq_one_letter_code
_entity_poly.pdbx_strand_id
1 'polypeptide(L)'
;MKHFWKSKTLFLFISSFLTIIVLLVVIPGMTSAGSYNGTDLANAILSDPSVLISSSYQDTDTTNQFRQRTILSSLGIMFPTDGDTFVLLSTGVAGALPVTTNAQDPGSERGTWFGPKNPGWGGPYDEATLTLELQVPPFMHNISYDLQFFSMEYPDYVGSQYNDKVTVTVNSPSKGVSNYVFDVNSGDFVFESSDIPGTGFDLFAVRWSWWQRKWVPTSPSNPDTVTTTVYWSDDAGASALITRQHPVAPNETITITFDIRDVGDNQFDSAVFIDNVHFTGYGFTKIRALKTWQDVNGGTLEPGDRIHYMVTIS
;
A
#
# COMPACT_ATOMS: atom_id res chain seq x y z
N MET A 1 -53.98 23.99 72.00
CA MET A 1 -53.11 23.84 73.20
C MET A 1 -51.67 23.84 72.75
N LYS A 2 -50.83 24.57 73.49
CA LYS A 2 -49.40 24.83 73.24
C LYS A 2 -48.52 23.56 73.33
N HIS A 3 -47.29 23.72 72.85
CA HIS A 3 -46.04 23.00 73.22
C HIS A 3 -45.69 21.74 72.41
N PHE A 4 -44.43 21.41 72.08
CA PHE A 4 -43.13 22.04 72.28
C PHE A 4 -42.13 21.46 71.24
N TRP A 5 -41.16 22.29 70.91
CA TRP A 5 -39.92 22.24 70.11
C TRP A 5 -38.99 20.99 70.04
N LYS A 6 -38.10 21.05 69.01
CA LYS A 6 -36.81 20.35 68.73
C LYS A 6 -36.94 19.00 67.96
N SER A 7 -36.17 18.71 66.90
CA SER A 7 -34.74 18.96 66.67
C SER A 7 -34.39 18.94 65.18
N LYS A 8 -33.41 19.76 64.84
CA LYS A 8 -32.68 19.89 63.56
C LYS A 8 -32.15 18.54 63.02
N THR A 9 -32.28 18.34 61.71
CA THR A 9 -31.25 17.71 60.87
C THR A 9 -31.33 18.27 59.46
N LEU A 10 -30.33 19.08 59.15
CA LEU A 10 -30.04 19.69 57.86
C LEU A 10 -29.42 18.61 56.97
N PHE A 11 -30.12 18.16 55.92
CA PHE A 11 -29.51 17.38 54.86
C PHE A 11 -29.42 18.25 53.61
N LEU A 12 -28.19 18.69 53.32
CA LEU A 12 -27.80 19.37 52.09
C LEU A 12 -27.91 18.38 50.92
N PHE A 13 -28.85 18.60 50.02
CA PHE A 13 -28.82 17.99 48.69
C PHE A 13 -27.90 18.82 47.80
N ILE A 14 -26.64 18.42 47.71
CA ILE A 14 -25.73 18.89 46.66
C ILE A 14 -26.05 18.04 45.42
N SER A 15 -26.75 18.65 44.47
CA SER A 15 -26.95 18.12 43.12
C SER A 15 -25.60 18.07 42.39
N SER A 16 -24.94 16.91 42.40
CA SER A 16 -23.81 16.61 41.51
C SER A 16 -24.38 16.32 40.12
N PHE A 17 -24.20 17.24 39.19
CA PHE A 17 -24.47 17.05 37.78
C PHE A 17 -23.25 16.35 37.17
N LEU A 18 -23.31 15.03 37.03
CA LEU A 18 -22.27 14.26 36.35
C LEU A 18 -22.57 14.28 34.84
N THR A 19 -21.99 15.24 34.12
CA THR A 19 -21.96 15.23 32.65
C THR A 19 -21.07 14.10 32.17
N ILE A 20 -21.67 12.98 31.79
CA ILE A 20 -21.01 11.92 31.04
C ILE A 20 -20.80 12.46 29.62
N ILE A 21 -19.57 12.93 29.32
CA ILE A 21 -19.11 13.11 27.95
C ILE A 21 -18.82 11.72 27.43
N VAL A 22 -19.76 11.16 26.65
CA VAL A 22 -19.50 9.98 25.83
C VAL A 22 -18.57 10.46 24.72
N LEU A 23 -17.27 10.21 24.88
CA LEU A 23 -16.32 10.31 23.78
C LEU A 23 -16.75 9.22 22.79
N LEU A 24 -17.35 9.63 21.68
CA LEU A 24 -17.61 8.75 20.55
C LEU A 24 -16.24 8.40 19.96
N VAL A 25 -15.59 7.38 20.52
CA VAL A 25 -14.54 6.67 19.80
C VAL A 25 -15.29 6.02 18.64
N VAL A 26 -15.16 6.62 17.46
CA VAL A 26 -15.48 5.94 16.21
C VAL A 26 -14.46 4.82 16.13
N ILE A 27 -14.82 3.67 16.69
CA ILE A 27 -14.16 2.42 16.33
C ILE A 27 -14.52 2.26 14.85
N PRO A 28 -13.55 2.29 13.93
CA PRO A 28 -13.84 1.94 12.55
C PRO A 28 -14.47 0.55 12.61
N GLY A 29 -15.77 0.50 12.32
CA GLY A 29 -16.45 -0.78 12.20
C GLY A 29 -15.70 -1.56 11.12
N MET A 30 -15.48 -2.85 11.34
CA MET A 30 -15.13 -3.76 10.26
C MET A 30 -16.17 -3.56 9.16
N THR A 31 -15.78 -2.82 8.14
CA THR A 31 -16.55 -2.63 6.93
C THR A 31 -16.81 -4.02 6.36
N SER A 32 -18.08 -4.30 6.07
CA SER A 32 -18.44 -5.49 5.30
C SER A 32 -17.52 -5.57 4.08
N ALA A 33 -16.96 -6.76 3.82
CA ALA A 33 -16.28 -7.03 2.56
C ALA A 33 -17.17 -6.54 1.40
N GLY A 34 -16.61 -5.73 0.51
CA GLY A 34 -17.22 -5.43 -0.79
C GLY A 34 -17.83 -4.03 -0.97
N SER A 35 -17.26 -2.93 -0.45
CA SER A 35 -17.51 -1.60 -1.04
C SER A 35 -16.45 -0.57 -0.64
N TYR A 36 -15.17 -0.93 -0.71
CA TYR A 36 -14.11 0.06 -0.52
C TYR A 36 -14.13 1.04 -1.69
N ASN A 37 -14.28 2.33 -1.47
CA ASN A 37 -14.08 3.31 -2.54
C ASN A 37 -12.59 3.74 -2.59
N GLY A 38 -12.22 4.61 -3.54
CA GLY A 38 -10.85 5.08 -3.66
C GLY A 38 -10.32 5.77 -2.39
N THR A 39 -11.20 6.43 -1.61
CA THR A 39 -10.83 7.11 -0.37
C THR A 39 -10.60 6.12 0.76
N ASP A 40 -11.38 5.03 0.83
CA ASP A 40 -11.15 3.96 1.80
C ASP A 40 -9.77 3.30 1.55
N LEU A 41 -9.46 3.01 0.28
CA LEU A 41 -8.15 2.47 -0.11
C LEU A 41 -7.01 3.44 0.20
N ALA A 42 -7.19 4.73 -0.09
CA ALA A 42 -6.19 5.76 0.21
C ALA A 42 -5.89 5.85 1.71
N ASN A 43 -6.94 5.87 2.55
CA ASN A 43 -6.80 5.95 4.00
C ASN A 43 -6.16 4.70 4.60
N ALA A 44 -6.26 3.55 3.94
CA ALA A 44 -5.64 2.32 4.40
C ALA A 44 -4.12 2.29 4.17
N ILE A 45 -3.59 3.03 3.20
CA ILE A 45 -2.16 2.96 2.82
C ILE A 45 -1.38 4.25 3.04
N LEU A 46 -2.05 5.40 3.22
CA LEU A 46 -1.38 6.68 3.47
C LEU A 46 -1.00 6.80 4.95
N SER A 47 0.30 6.97 5.22
CA SER A 47 0.80 7.23 6.57
C SER A 47 0.32 8.56 7.15
N ASP A 48 0.04 9.53 6.28
CA ASP A 48 -0.58 10.81 6.65
C ASP A 48 -1.78 11.09 5.72
N PRO A 49 -3.01 10.70 6.11
CA PRO A 49 -4.20 10.94 5.29
C PRO A 49 -4.51 12.42 5.03
N SER A 50 -3.90 13.36 5.79
CA SER A 50 -4.15 14.79 5.60
C SER A 50 -3.59 15.34 4.27
N VAL A 51 -2.70 14.60 3.61
CA VAL A 51 -2.13 14.95 2.31
C VAL A 51 -3.05 14.59 1.14
N LEU A 52 -4.11 13.81 1.37
CA LEU A 52 -5.03 13.38 0.32
C LEU A 52 -5.91 14.55 -0.15
N ILE A 53 -5.87 14.85 -1.45
CA ILE A 53 -6.76 15.82 -2.09
C ILE A 53 -7.98 15.10 -2.67
N SER A 54 -7.73 14.07 -3.48
CA SER A 54 -8.77 13.27 -4.12
C SER A 54 -8.28 11.87 -4.42
N SER A 55 -9.21 10.94 -4.67
CA SER A 55 -8.91 9.55 -4.98
C SER A 55 -9.96 8.96 -5.91
N SER A 56 -9.56 8.06 -6.80
CA SER A 56 -10.47 7.24 -7.59
C SER A 56 -9.99 5.81 -7.68
N TYR A 57 -10.93 4.88 -7.79
CA TYR A 57 -10.65 3.49 -8.08
C TYR A 57 -11.54 3.01 -9.22
N GLN A 58 -10.98 2.21 -10.14
CA GLN A 58 -11.68 1.58 -11.25
C GLN A 58 -11.17 0.15 -11.44
N ASP A 59 -12.06 -0.77 -11.82
CA ASP A 59 -11.74 -2.17 -12.12
C ASP A 59 -12.55 -2.71 -13.31
N THR A 60 -12.14 -3.87 -13.83
CA THR A 60 -12.85 -4.60 -14.89
C THR A 60 -14.14 -5.24 -14.38
N ASP A 61 -14.28 -5.50 -13.08
CA ASP A 61 -15.47 -6.10 -12.45
C ASP A 61 -16.73 -5.21 -12.51
N THR A 62 -17.46 -5.33 -13.62
CA THR A 62 -18.74 -4.62 -13.84
C THR A 62 -19.91 -5.08 -12.94
N THR A 63 -19.73 -6.09 -12.10
CA THR A 63 -20.83 -6.65 -11.28
C THR A 63 -21.16 -5.82 -10.04
N ASN A 64 -20.39 -4.76 -9.76
CA ASN A 64 -20.46 -3.97 -8.52
C ASN A 64 -20.28 -4.81 -7.24
N GLN A 65 -19.59 -5.95 -7.35
CA GLN A 65 -19.22 -6.78 -6.20
C GLN A 65 -17.88 -6.37 -5.60
N PHE A 66 -17.14 -5.47 -6.28
CA PHE A 66 -15.89 -4.88 -5.80
C PHE A 66 -14.84 -5.94 -5.44
N ARG A 67 -14.68 -6.94 -6.32
CA ARG A 67 -13.90 -8.14 -6.04
C ARG A 67 -12.40 -7.99 -6.30
N GLN A 68 -12.00 -7.03 -7.14
CA GLN A 68 -10.59 -6.82 -7.53
C GLN A 68 -9.80 -5.94 -6.55
N ARG A 69 -10.34 -5.69 -5.35
CA ARG A 69 -9.69 -4.94 -4.28
C ARG A 69 -10.15 -5.38 -2.90
N THR A 70 -9.26 -5.25 -1.92
CA THR A 70 -9.61 -5.43 -0.51
C THR A 70 -8.68 -4.63 0.40
N ILE A 71 -9.15 -4.37 1.63
CA ILE A 71 -8.38 -3.82 2.74
C ILE A 71 -8.31 -4.90 3.80
N LEU A 72 -7.10 -5.26 4.22
CA LEU A 72 -6.86 -6.34 5.18
C LEU A 72 -5.91 -5.89 6.28
N SER A 73 -6.09 -6.42 7.49
CA SER A 73 -5.12 -6.27 8.59
C SER A 73 -4.06 -7.38 8.61
N SER A 74 -4.27 -8.43 7.83
CA SER A 74 -3.34 -9.55 7.65
C SER A 74 -3.82 -10.44 6.49
N LEU A 75 -2.90 -11.08 5.79
CA LEU A 75 -3.20 -12.18 4.87
C LEU A 75 -2.10 -13.23 4.98
N GLY A 76 -2.44 -14.41 5.49
CA GLY A 76 -1.43 -15.39 5.86
C GLY A 76 -0.48 -14.84 6.93
N ILE A 77 0.81 -14.81 6.62
CA ILE A 77 1.84 -14.19 7.46
C ILE A 77 2.16 -12.73 7.08
N MET A 78 1.49 -12.18 6.08
CA MET A 78 1.67 -10.78 5.69
C MET A 78 0.91 -9.86 6.64
N PHE A 79 1.58 -8.78 7.03
CA PHE A 79 1.04 -7.74 7.90
C PHE A 79 1.32 -6.36 7.28
N PRO A 80 0.54 -5.33 7.63
CA PRO A 80 0.82 -3.95 7.25
C PRO A 80 2.25 -3.54 7.64
N THR A 81 2.90 -2.75 6.79
CA THR A 81 4.20 -2.14 7.05
C THR A 81 4.06 -0.79 7.74
N ASP A 82 2.88 -0.16 7.65
CA ASP A 82 2.48 1.01 8.42
C ASP A 82 0.99 0.91 8.82
N GLY A 83 0.62 1.48 9.95
CA GLY A 83 -0.75 1.43 10.45
C GLY A 83 -1.27 0.01 10.78
N ASP A 84 -2.58 -0.18 10.64
CA ASP A 84 -3.31 -1.41 11.03
C ASP A 84 -3.83 -2.21 9.83
N THR A 85 -3.71 -1.68 8.61
CA THR A 85 -4.28 -2.27 7.39
C THR A 85 -3.39 -1.99 6.17
N PHE A 86 -3.50 -2.83 5.15
CA PHE A 86 -2.91 -2.63 3.84
C PHE A 86 -3.95 -2.86 2.73
N VAL A 87 -3.61 -2.48 1.49
CA VAL A 87 -4.45 -2.73 0.30
C VAL A 87 -3.89 -3.88 -0.52
N LEU A 88 -4.80 -4.72 -1.01
CA LEU A 88 -4.54 -5.70 -2.06
C LEU A 88 -5.36 -5.34 -3.30
N LEU A 89 -4.69 -5.17 -4.43
CA LEU A 89 -5.32 -5.12 -5.75
C LEU A 89 -5.05 -6.43 -6.48
N SER A 90 -5.97 -6.88 -7.33
CA SER A 90 -5.82 -8.15 -8.05
C SER A 90 -6.45 -8.11 -9.44
N THR A 91 -5.85 -8.85 -10.37
CA THR A 91 -6.48 -9.20 -11.66
C THR A 91 -7.61 -10.22 -11.42
N GLY A 92 -7.56 -10.95 -10.31
CA GLY A 92 -8.58 -11.85 -9.79
C GLY A 92 -9.43 -11.32 -8.63
N VAL A 93 -9.91 -12.23 -7.78
CA VAL A 93 -10.57 -11.87 -6.52
C VAL A 93 -9.53 -11.54 -5.44
N ALA A 94 -9.42 -10.27 -5.07
CA ALA A 94 -8.43 -9.79 -4.12
C ALA A 94 -8.62 -10.40 -2.72
N GLY A 95 -7.53 -10.94 -2.16
CA GLY A 95 -7.50 -11.55 -0.83
C GLY A 95 -8.26 -12.88 -0.71
N ALA A 96 -8.75 -13.45 -1.82
CA ALA A 96 -9.21 -14.82 -1.82
C ALA A 96 -8.01 -15.73 -1.49
N LEU A 97 -8.20 -16.68 -0.58
CA LEU A 97 -7.31 -17.84 -0.47
C LEU A 97 -7.68 -18.76 -1.62
N PRO A 98 -6.85 -18.88 -2.66
CA PRO A 98 -7.08 -19.84 -3.68
C PRO A 98 -6.72 -21.20 -3.05
N VAL A 99 -7.73 -21.88 -2.48
CA VAL A 99 -7.78 -23.34 -2.56
C VAL A 99 -8.50 -23.62 -3.85
N THR A 100 -7.72 -24.05 -4.80
CA THR A 100 -7.80 -23.50 -6.12
C THR A 100 -8.36 -24.67 -6.93
N THR A 101 -9.64 -24.57 -7.27
CA THR A 101 -10.46 -25.54 -8.05
C THR A 101 -10.44 -27.05 -7.68
N ASN A 102 -9.76 -27.49 -6.60
CA ASN A 102 -9.33 -28.88 -6.40
C ASN A 102 -8.51 -29.42 -7.60
N ALA A 103 -7.73 -28.57 -8.26
CA ALA A 103 -6.80 -29.08 -9.27
C ALA A 103 -5.81 -30.05 -8.61
N GLN A 104 -5.38 -31.04 -9.38
CA GLN A 104 -4.48 -32.08 -8.87
C GLN A 104 -3.04 -31.57 -8.75
N ASP A 105 -2.74 -30.45 -9.41
CA ASP A 105 -1.44 -29.81 -9.50
C ASP A 105 -1.60 -28.35 -9.07
N PRO A 106 -1.02 -27.94 -7.94
CA PRO A 106 -1.01 -26.55 -7.50
C PRO A 106 -0.42 -25.66 -8.57
N GLY A 107 -1.10 -24.55 -8.90
CA GLY A 107 -0.80 -23.70 -10.04
C GLY A 107 -1.56 -23.95 -11.32
N SER A 108 -2.15 -25.12 -11.49
CA SER A 108 -3.00 -25.42 -12.66
C SER A 108 -4.36 -24.74 -12.59
N GLU A 109 -4.49 -23.73 -11.77
CA GLU A 109 -5.77 -23.22 -11.36
C GLU A 109 -6.10 -21.92 -12.03
N ARG A 110 -7.33 -21.91 -12.53
CA ARG A 110 -7.76 -20.83 -13.38
C ARG A 110 -8.18 -19.65 -12.53
N GLY A 111 -7.64 -18.50 -12.90
CA GLY A 111 -8.01 -17.19 -12.40
C GLY A 111 -9.47 -16.83 -12.68
N THR A 112 -9.86 -15.68 -12.13
CA THR A 112 -11.21 -15.16 -12.20
C THR A 112 -11.31 -14.13 -13.31
N TRP A 113 -11.91 -14.53 -14.43
CA TRP A 113 -12.18 -13.61 -15.53
C TRP A 113 -13.36 -12.66 -15.23
N PHE A 114 -13.10 -11.35 -15.17
CA PHE A 114 -14.14 -10.32 -15.03
C PHE A 114 -14.56 -9.66 -16.34
N GLY A 115 -13.74 -9.80 -17.38
CA GLY A 115 -14.02 -9.26 -18.71
C GLY A 115 -15.21 -9.91 -19.44
N PRO A 116 -15.54 -9.43 -20.65
CA PRO A 116 -16.66 -9.95 -21.44
C PRO A 116 -16.42 -11.41 -21.82
N LYS A 117 -17.50 -12.21 -21.89
CA LYS A 117 -17.44 -13.64 -22.24
C LYS A 117 -16.72 -13.94 -23.57
N ASN A 118 -16.63 -12.97 -24.47
CA ASN A 118 -15.91 -13.05 -25.75
C ASN A 118 -15.01 -11.81 -25.93
N PRO A 119 -13.74 -11.85 -25.49
CA PRO A 119 -12.85 -10.69 -25.53
C PRO A 119 -12.50 -10.21 -26.96
N GLY A 120 -12.51 -11.10 -27.96
CA GLY A 120 -11.96 -10.81 -29.28
C GLY A 120 -10.43 -10.97 -29.31
N TRP A 121 -9.80 -10.82 -30.48
CA TRP A 121 -8.34 -10.91 -30.60
C TRP A 121 -7.68 -9.72 -29.92
N GLY A 122 -7.02 -9.96 -28.78
CA GLY A 122 -6.39 -8.95 -27.93
C GLY A 122 -7.32 -8.28 -26.92
N GLY A 123 -8.47 -8.89 -26.59
CA GLY A 123 -9.49 -8.31 -25.72
C GLY A 123 -9.21 -8.38 -24.22
N PRO A 124 -10.05 -7.70 -23.41
CA PRO A 124 -9.59 -6.83 -22.34
C PRO A 124 -9.20 -7.61 -21.09
N TYR A 125 -7.91 -7.64 -20.80
CA TYR A 125 -7.38 -8.25 -19.60
C TYR A 125 -7.95 -7.61 -18.32
N ASP A 126 -8.00 -8.38 -17.24
CA ASP A 126 -8.49 -7.88 -15.96
C ASP A 126 -7.56 -6.80 -15.41
N GLU A 127 -8.12 -5.66 -15.04
CA GLU A 127 -7.38 -4.45 -14.65
C GLU A 127 -8.00 -3.88 -13.39
N ALA A 128 -7.15 -3.42 -12.47
CA ALA A 128 -7.55 -2.67 -11.29
C ALA A 128 -6.60 -1.48 -11.08
N THR A 129 -7.17 -0.29 -11.00
CA THR A 129 -6.42 0.97 -10.94
C THR A 129 -6.86 1.81 -9.74
N LEU A 130 -5.90 2.14 -8.86
CA LEU A 130 -6.05 3.12 -7.79
C LEU A 130 -5.28 4.39 -8.16
N THR A 131 -5.95 5.54 -8.17
CA THR A 131 -5.34 6.85 -8.43
C THR A 131 -5.56 7.77 -7.25
N LEU A 132 -4.48 8.38 -6.76
CA LEU A 132 -4.50 9.34 -5.67
C LEU A 132 -3.92 10.68 -6.15
N GLU A 133 -4.60 11.76 -5.82
CA GLU A 133 -4.09 13.12 -5.94
C GLU A 133 -3.65 13.59 -4.55
N LEU A 134 -2.37 13.94 -4.41
CA LEU A 134 -1.74 14.20 -3.12
C LEU A 134 -1.08 15.58 -3.10
N GLN A 135 -1.21 16.27 -1.97
CA GLN A 135 -0.49 17.49 -1.66
C GLN A 135 0.89 17.15 -1.08
N VAL A 136 1.97 17.49 -1.78
CA VAL A 136 3.32 17.32 -1.25
C VAL A 136 3.53 18.29 -0.07
N PRO A 137 3.90 17.80 1.13
CA PRO A 137 4.17 18.66 2.28
C PRO A 137 5.37 19.60 2.04
N PRO A 138 5.47 20.69 2.82
CA PRO A 138 6.67 21.52 2.81
C PRO A 138 7.93 20.69 3.07
N PHE A 139 8.99 21.01 2.31
CA PHE A 139 10.32 20.43 2.44
C PHE A 139 10.45 18.94 2.10
N MET A 140 9.42 18.26 1.63
CA MET A 140 9.53 16.87 1.15
C MET A 140 9.89 16.82 -0.34
N HIS A 141 10.77 15.89 -0.72
CA HIS A 141 11.34 15.82 -2.08
C HIS A 141 11.17 14.46 -2.75
N ASN A 142 10.62 13.47 -2.05
CA ASN A 142 10.27 12.17 -2.64
C ASN A 142 8.92 11.69 -2.09
N ILE A 143 8.23 10.85 -2.86
CA ILE A 143 7.15 9.98 -2.38
C ILE A 143 7.67 8.55 -2.39
N SER A 144 7.39 7.81 -1.32
CA SER A 144 7.79 6.42 -1.09
C SER A 144 6.56 5.54 -0.85
N TYR A 145 6.66 4.26 -1.18
CA TYR A 145 5.63 3.25 -0.91
C TYR A 145 6.27 1.87 -0.78
N ASP A 146 5.60 1.00 -0.03
CA ASP A 146 5.94 -0.43 0.07
C ASP A 146 5.05 -1.24 -0.86
N LEU A 147 5.66 -2.23 -1.51
CA LEU A 147 5.03 -3.02 -2.57
C LEU A 147 5.52 -4.47 -2.54
N GLN A 148 4.62 -5.42 -2.76
CA GLN A 148 4.96 -6.82 -2.99
C GLN A 148 4.06 -7.37 -4.10
N PHE A 149 4.64 -8.00 -5.11
CA PHE A 149 3.91 -8.52 -6.27
C PHE A 149 3.77 -10.05 -6.18
N PHE A 150 2.59 -10.56 -6.46
CA PHE A 150 2.22 -11.97 -6.40
C PHE A 150 1.70 -12.41 -7.76
N SER A 151 2.08 -13.58 -8.22
CA SER A 151 1.61 -14.12 -9.49
C SER A 151 1.51 -15.63 -9.45
N MET A 152 0.41 -16.16 -9.97
CA MET A 152 0.21 -17.61 -10.20
C MET A 152 1.05 -18.14 -11.37
N GLU A 153 1.60 -17.25 -12.20
CA GLU A 153 2.34 -17.62 -13.41
C GLU A 153 3.82 -17.92 -13.16
N TYR A 154 4.31 -17.64 -11.96
CA TYR A 154 5.69 -17.98 -11.59
C TYR A 154 5.77 -19.46 -11.21
N PRO A 155 6.80 -20.20 -11.67
CA PRO A 155 7.92 -19.79 -12.53
C PRO A 155 7.63 -19.99 -14.03
N ASP A 156 6.57 -20.73 -14.37
CA ASP A 156 6.40 -21.39 -15.66
C ASP A 156 6.40 -20.42 -16.84
N TYR A 157 5.91 -19.22 -16.61
CA TYR A 157 5.76 -18.19 -17.62
C TYR A 157 6.83 -17.10 -17.54
N VAL A 158 7.87 -17.26 -16.73
CA VAL A 158 9.02 -16.34 -16.72
C VAL A 158 9.67 -16.33 -18.12
N GLY A 159 9.84 -15.13 -18.67
CA GLY A 159 10.37 -14.85 -20.00
C GLY A 159 9.32 -14.91 -21.11
N SER A 160 8.04 -15.13 -20.77
CA SER A 160 6.94 -15.20 -21.73
C SER A 160 6.24 -13.85 -21.91
N GLN A 161 5.25 -13.82 -22.81
CA GLN A 161 4.42 -12.63 -23.08
C GLN A 161 3.14 -12.58 -22.24
N TYR A 162 2.90 -13.59 -21.39
CA TYR A 162 1.66 -13.78 -20.64
C TYR A 162 1.67 -13.10 -19.27
N ASN A 163 2.78 -12.46 -18.91
CA ASN A 163 2.99 -12.03 -17.53
C ASN A 163 2.22 -10.77 -17.15
N ASP A 164 1.36 -10.94 -16.15
CA ASP A 164 0.69 -9.86 -15.45
C ASP A 164 1.68 -8.84 -14.89
N LYS A 165 1.25 -7.58 -14.82
CA LYS A 165 2.13 -6.47 -14.43
C LYS A 165 1.44 -5.51 -13.49
N VAL A 166 2.18 -5.02 -12.51
CA VAL A 166 1.84 -3.77 -11.81
C VAL A 166 2.71 -2.62 -12.32
N THR A 167 2.08 -1.49 -12.61
CA THR A 167 2.74 -0.23 -12.93
C THR A 167 2.40 0.81 -11.87
N VAL A 168 3.42 1.43 -11.28
CA VAL A 168 3.27 2.59 -10.41
C VAL A 168 3.78 3.82 -11.14
N THR A 169 2.87 4.74 -11.43
CA THR A 169 3.15 5.99 -12.15
C THR A 169 3.02 7.17 -11.21
N VAL A 170 4.04 8.01 -11.12
CA VAL A 170 3.99 9.29 -10.39
C VAL A 170 4.14 10.43 -11.38
N ASN A 171 3.14 11.32 -11.42
CA ASN A 171 3.16 12.53 -12.22
C ASN A 171 3.40 13.73 -11.30
N SER A 172 4.63 14.25 -11.33
CA SER A 172 5.03 15.48 -10.64
C SER A 172 5.10 16.64 -11.63
N PRO A 173 4.41 17.77 -11.37
CA PRO A 173 4.52 18.97 -12.20
C PRO A 173 5.95 19.47 -12.41
N SER A 174 6.81 19.35 -11.39
CA SER A 174 8.19 19.85 -11.44
C SER A 174 9.24 18.81 -11.82
N LYS A 175 9.00 17.51 -11.54
CA LYS A 175 9.95 16.41 -11.80
C LYS A 175 9.59 15.58 -13.03
N GLY A 176 8.40 15.79 -13.61
CA GLY A 176 7.89 15.02 -14.73
C GLY A 176 7.23 13.71 -14.29
N VAL A 177 7.05 12.81 -15.25
CA VAL A 177 6.45 11.49 -15.02
C VAL A 177 7.55 10.45 -14.78
N SER A 178 7.42 9.69 -13.69
CA SER A 178 8.26 8.53 -13.40
C SER A 178 7.41 7.27 -13.25
N ASN A 179 7.94 6.14 -13.73
CA ASN A 179 7.24 4.86 -13.75
C ASN A 179 8.10 3.77 -13.10
N TYR A 180 7.46 2.88 -12.36
CA TYR A 180 8.02 1.62 -11.93
C TYR A 180 7.10 0.51 -12.43
N VAL A 181 7.65 -0.43 -13.22
CA VAL A 181 6.91 -1.57 -13.76
C VAL A 181 7.48 -2.83 -13.12
N PHE A 182 6.59 -3.69 -12.64
CA PHE A 182 6.97 -4.91 -11.94
C PHE A 182 6.11 -6.08 -12.42
N ASP A 183 6.78 -7.13 -12.87
CA ASP A 183 6.22 -8.43 -13.25
C ASP A 183 7.20 -9.53 -12.83
N VAL A 184 6.88 -10.79 -13.12
CA VAL A 184 7.74 -11.95 -12.80
C VAL A 184 9.11 -11.94 -13.52
N ASN A 185 9.31 -11.08 -14.52
CA ASN A 185 10.59 -10.92 -15.23
C ASN A 185 11.49 -9.85 -14.60
N SER A 186 10.98 -9.07 -13.65
CA SER A 186 11.76 -8.06 -12.96
C SER A 186 12.87 -8.70 -12.13
N GLY A 187 14.03 -8.05 -12.08
CA GLY A 187 15.11 -8.45 -11.17
C GLY A 187 14.74 -8.33 -9.69
N ASP A 188 13.65 -7.63 -9.39
CA ASP A 188 13.07 -7.52 -8.04
C ASP A 188 12.16 -8.72 -7.69
N PHE A 189 11.78 -9.54 -8.69
CA PHE A 189 11.02 -10.76 -8.46
C PHE A 189 11.97 -11.87 -7.99
N VAL A 190 12.41 -11.74 -6.75
CA VAL A 190 13.17 -12.77 -6.04
C VAL A 190 12.17 -13.58 -5.22
N PHE A 191 12.03 -14.85 -5.56
CA PHE A 191 11.09 -15.74 -4.91
C PHE A 191 11.56 -16.12 -3.50
N GLU A 192 10.72 -15.85 -2.50
CA GLU A 192 10.95 -16.17 -1.08
C GLU A 192 9.73 -16.92 -0.51
N SER A 193 9.73 -18.26 -0.64
CA SER A 193 8.61 -19.13 -0.22
C SER A 193 8.24 -18.99 1.26
N SER A 194 9.19 -18.63 2.12
CA SER A 194 8.98 -18.45 3.55
C SER A 194 8.16 -17.22 3.90
N ASP A 195 8.07 -16.24 2.99
CA ASP A 195 7.55 -14.90 3.27
C ASP A 195 6.08 -14.72 2.84
N ILE A 196 5.51 -15.77 2.22
CA ILE A 196 4.13 -15.81 1.72
C ILE A 196 3.22 -16.97 2.18
N PRO A 197 3.53 -17.76 3.24
CA PRO A 197 2.59 -18.70 3.82
C PRO A 197 1.21 -18.14 4.14
N GLY A 198 0.16 -18.83 3.67
CA GLY A 198 -1.25 -18.50 3.89
C GLY A 198 -1.73 -17.29 3.09
N THR A 199 -0.95 -16.82 2.12
CA THR A 199 -1.34 -15.70 1.27
C THR A 199 -2.26 -16.10 0.14
N GLY A 200 -2.30 -17.40 -0.17
CA GLY A 200 -2.97 -17.91 -1.33
C GLY A 200 -2.12 -17.96 -2.60
N PHE A 201 -0.93 -17.36 -2.59
CA PHE A 201 0.13 -17.58 -3.60
C PHE A 201 1.20 -18.53 -3.03
N ASP A 202 0.76 -19.43 -2.16
CA ASP A 202 1.56 -20.43 -1.49
C ASP A 202 2.10 -21.45 -2.48
N LEU A 203 3.43 -21.69 -2.47
CA LEU A 203 4.00 -22.82 -3.19
C LEU A 203 3.56 -24.13 -2.52
N PHE A 204 2.65 -24.85 -3.16
CA PHE A 204 2.44 -26.26 -2.87
C PHE A 204 3.29 -27.08 -3.84
N ALA A 205 4.55 -27.30 -3.50
CA ALA A 205 5.35 -28.24 -4.24
C ALA A 205 4.71 -29.65 -4.16
N VAL A 206 4.43 -30.26 -5.31
CA VAL A 206 3.91 -31.62 -5.41
C VAL A 206 4.89 -32.52 -6.15
N ARG A 207 4.76 -33.83 -5.95
CA ARG A 207 5.47 -34.83 -6.73
C ARG A 207 4.54 -35.93 -7.18
N TRP A 208 4.77 -36.49 -8.36
CA TRP A 208 4.01 -37.62 -8.84
C TRP A 208 4.34 -38.86 -8.01
N SER A 209 3.35 -39.40 -7.30
CA SER A 209 3.49 -40.68 -6.62
C SER A 209 3.09 -41.81 -7.56
N TRP A 210 4.07 -42.52 -8.12
CA TRP A 210 3.84 -43.71 -8.93
C TRP A 210 3.04 -44.81 -8.20
N TRP A 211 3.20 -44.90 -6.88
CA TRP A 211 2.47 -45.85 -6.04
C TRP A 211 1.02 -45.44 -5.80
N GLN A 212 0.74 -44.15 -5.58
CA GLN A 212 -0.63 -43.65 -5.36
C GLN A 212 -1.35 -43.27 -6.65
N ARG A 213 -0.64 -43.24 -7.79
CA ARG A 213 -1.12 -42.77 -9.11
C ARG A 213 -1.77 -41.39 -9.03
N LYS A 214 -1.20 -40.51 -8.22
CA LYS A 214 -1.62 -39.11 -8.05
C LYS A 214 -0.44 -38.23 -7.66
N TRP A 215 -0.56 -36.93 -7.91
CA TRP A 215 0.27 -35.91 -7.30
C TRP A 215 0.06 -35.91 -5.78
N VAL A 216 1.17 -35.85 -5.05
CA VAL A 216 1.16 -35.75 -3.58
C VAL A 216 2.04 -34.59 -3.15
N PRO A 217 1.66 -33.81 -2.13
CA PRO A 217 2.52 -32.75 -1.62
C PRO A 217 3.91 -33.28 -1.26
N THR A 218 4.96 -32.56 -1.65
CA THR A 218 6.34 -32.81 -1.20
C THR A 218 6.48 -32.49 0.29
N SER A 219 5.71 -31.49 0.76
CA SER A 219 5.46 -31.15 2.16
C SER A 219 4.01 -31.48 2.52
N PRO A 220 3.74 -32.55 3.31
CA PRO A 220 2.42 -33.15 3.46
C PRO A 220 1.39 -32.31 4.26
N SER A 221 1.71 -31.09 4.67
CA SER A 221 0.82 -30.32 5.55
C SER A 221 0.96 -28.79 5.51
N ASN A 222 1.97 -28.22 4.84
CA ASN A 222 2.22 -26.77 4.80
C ASN A 222 2.86 -26.38 3.45
N PRO A 223 2.78 -25.09 3.04
CA PRO A 223 3.56 -24.55 1.93
C PRO A 223 5.03 -24.97 2.02
N ASP A 224 5.67 -25.22 0.89
CA ASP A 224 7.09 -25.57 0.87
C ASP A 224 7.94 -24.32 1.10
N THR A 225 8.29 -24.08 2.37
CA THR A 225 9.11 -22.94 2.81
C THR A 225 10.62 -23.18 2.71
N VAL A 226 11.05 -24.32 2.16
CA VAL A 226 12.48 -24.72 2.09
C VAL A 226 12.98 -24.72 0.66
N THR A 227 12.09 -24.92 -0.31
CA THR A 227 12.44 -24.87 -1.73
C THR A 227 12.85 -23.46 -2.14
N THR A 228 14.13 -23.32 -2.51
CA THR A 228 14.74 -22.14 -3.14
C THR A 228 15.07 -22.38 -4.61
N THR A 229 14.63 -23.51 -5.17
CA THR A 229 14.89 -23.92 -6.56
C THR A 229 13.61 -24.45 -7.13
N VAL A 230 13.02 -23.69 -8.03
CA VAL A 230 11.69 -23.97 -8.53
C VAL A 230 11.68 -25.29 -9.31
N TYR A 231 10.80 -26.20 -8.92
CA TYR A 231 10.52 -27.43 -9.63
C TYR A 231 9.45 -27.15 -10.69
N TRP A 232 9.37 -27.97 -11.74
CA TRP A 232 8.44 -27.78 -12.86
C TRP A 232 6.95 -27.95 -12.49
N SER A 233 6.66 -28.31 -11.24
CA SER A 233 5.31 -28.49 -10.68
C SER A 233 5.12 -27.62 -9.43
N ASP A 234 5.93 -26.59 -9.32
CA ASP A 234 5.80 -25.54 -8.32
C ASP A 234 5.25 -24.35 -9.08
N ASP A 235 4.14 -23.80 -8.62
CA ASP A 235 3.48 -22.68 -9.27
C ASP A 235 2.93 -21.74 -8.22
N ALA A 236 2.79 -20.48 -8.62
CA ALA A 236 2.61 -19.32 -7.76
C ALA A 236 3.90 -18.84 -7.08
N GLY A 237 3.92 -17.56 -6.76
CA GLY A 237 4.95 -16.99 -5.93
C GLY A 237 4.78 -15.50 -5.75
N ALA A 238 5.72 -14.93 -5.01
CA ALA A 238 5.79 -13.50 -4.80
C ALA A 238 7.23 -13.00 -4.83
N SER A 239 7.35 -11.70 -5.06
CA SER A 239 8.57 -10.98 -4.76
C SER A 239 8.79 -10.86 -3.26
N ALA A 240 9.99 -10.45 -2.87
CA ALA A 240 10.20 -9.80 -1.57
C ALA A 240 9.35 -8.53 -1.45
N LEU A 241 9.06 -8.12 -0.21
CA LEU A 241 8.54 -6.79 0.09
C LEU A 241 9.62 -5.74 -0.23
N ILE A 242 9.30 -4.79 -1.10
CA ILE A 242 10.23 -3.76 -1.55
C ILE A 242 9.68 -2.35 -1.30
N THR A 243 10.57 -1.43 -0.99
CA THR A 243 10.25 0.01 -0.95
C THR A 243 10.72 0.68 -2.25
N ARG A 244 9.89 1.53 -2.83
CA ARG A 244 10.21 2.32 -4.03
C ARG A 244 9.94 3.78 -3.78
N GLN A 245 10.72 4.64 -4.45
CA GLN A 245 10.62 6.09 -4.31
C GLN A 245 10.61 6.79 -5.68
N HIS A 246 9.89 7.90 -5.76
CA HIS A 246 9.88 8.79 -6.93
C HIS A 246 10.15 10.24 -6.51
N PRO A 247 10.89 11.02 -7.32
CA PRO A 247 11.18 12.41 -7.00
C PRO A 247 9.94 13.29 -7.16
N VAL A 248 9.74 14.21 -6.22
CA VAL A 248 8.69 15.25 -6.24
C VAL A 248 9.27 16.59 -5.77
N ALA A 249 8.51 17.69 -5.81
CA ALA A 249 8.90 18.95 -5.19
C ALA A 249 7.95 19.38 -4.06
N PRO A 250 8.49 20.09 -3.04
CA PRO A 250 7.66 20.64 -1.97
C PRO A 250 6.50 21.51 -2.45
N ASN A 251 5.35 21.40 -1.78
CA ASN A 251 4.16 22.23 -1.98
C ASN A 251 3.48 22.10 -3.35
N GLU A 252 3.80 21.10 -4.16
CA GLU A 252 3.06 20.83 -5.40
C GLU A 252 1.97 19.79 -5.18
N THR A 253 1.04 19.71 -6.12
CA THR A 253 0.06 18.62 -6.20
C THR A 253 0.56 17.59 -7.19
N ILE A 254 0.58 16.32 -6.79
CA ILE A 254 1.01 15.20 -7.63
C ILE A 254 -0.12 14.19 -7.81
N THR A 255 0.01 13.34 -8.82
CA THR A 255 -0.83 12.15 -8.98
C THR A 255 0.04 10.90 -8.88
N ILE A 256 -0.35 9.95 -8.03
CA ILE A 256 0.21 8.60 -8.00
C ILE A 256 -0.87 7.60 -8.43
N THR A 257 -0.51 6.70 -9.36
CA THR A 257 -1.40 5.66 -9.88
C THR A 257 -0.75 4.31 -9.68
N PHE A 258 -1.46 3.40 -9.00
CA PHE A 258 -1.15 1.98 -8.92
C PHE A 258 -2.09 1.24 -9.85
N ASP A 259 -1.53 0.47 -10.77
CA ASP A 259 -2.26 -0.14 -11.87
C ASP A 259 -1.80 -1.59 -12.03
N ILE A 260 -2.65 -2.55 -11.68
CA ILE A 260 -2.37 -3.97 -11.92
C ILE A 260 -3.21 -4.44 -13.11
N ARG A 261 -2.56 -5.18 -14.02
CA ARG A 261 -3.16 -5.68 -15.26
C ARG A 261 -2.73 -7.10 -15.52
N ASP A 262 -3.70 -7.89 -15.93
CA ASP A 262 -3.46 -9.14 -16.63
C ASP A 262 -2.93 -8.81 -18.04
N VAL A 263 -1.97 -9.57 -18.56
CA VAL A 263 -1.37 -9.28 -19.87
C VAL A 263 -1.14 -10.55 -20.65
N GLY A 264 -1.86 -10.71 -21.76
CA GLY A 264 -1.52 -11.69 -22.81
C GLY A 264 -2.45 -12.90 -22.83
N ASP A 265 -3.04 -13.29 -21.69
CA ASP A 265 -4.18 -14.20 -21.66
C ASP A 265 -5.20 -13.86 -20.56
N ASN A 266 -5.95 -14.82 -20.02
CA ASN A 266 -6.88 -14.59 -18.92
C ASN A 266 -6.97 -15.81 -18.00
N GLN A 267 -5.86 -16.53 -17.90
CA GLN A 267 -5.84 -17.85 -17.28
C GLN A 267 -5.44 -17.80 -15.82
N PHE A 268 -4.60 -16.86 -15.42
CA PHE A 268 -4.00 -16.81 -14.09
C PHE A 268 -4.16 -15.43 -13.50
N ASP A 269 -4.43 -15.39 -12.18
CA ASP A 269 -4.57 -14.14 -11.46
C ASP A 269 -3.24 -13.77 -10.78
N SER A 270 -3.01 -12.47 -10.69
CA SER A 270 -1.93 -11.86 -9.93
C SER A 270 -2.50 -10.85 -8.95
N ALA A 271 -1.68 -10.48 -7.97
CA ALA A 271 -2.05 -9.50 -6.97
C ALA A 271 -0.87 -8.61 -6.61
N VAL A 272 -1.18 -7.45 -6.03
CA VAL A 272 -0.18 -6.55 -5.49
C VAL A 272 -0.61 -6.06 -4.12
N PHE A 273 0.27 -6.25 -3.14
CA PHE A 273 0.23 -5.62 -1.83
C PHE A 273 0.76 -4.19 -1.97
N ILE A 274 0.04 -3.23 -1.38
CA ILE A 274 0.43 -1.82 -1.36
C ILE A 274 0.23 -1.31 0.07
N ASP A 275 1.25 -0.65 0.61
CA ASP A 275 1.18 -0.03 1.92
C ASP A 275 2.20 1.13 2.08
N ASN A 276 2.10 1.86 3.19
CA ASN A 276 3.08 2.84 3.66
C ASN A 276 3.43 3.89 2.60
N VAL A 277 2.41 4.47 1.95
CA VAL A 277 2.57 5.58 1.01
C VAL A 277 2.83 6.86 1.80
N HIS A 278 4.04 7.39 1.72
CA HIS A 278 4.45 8.55 2.51
C HIS A 278 5.49 9.42 1.80
N PHE A 279 5.58 10.68 2.23
CA PHE A 279 6.58 11.61 1.72
C PHE A 279 7.90 11.50 2.50
N THR A 280 9.02 11.52 1.78
CA THR A 280 10.37 11.42 2.34
C THR A 280 11.31 12.49 1.75
N GLY A 281 12.58 12.43 2.15
CA GLY A 281 13.61 13.33 1.65
C GLY A 281 13.50 14.74 2.19
N TYR A 282 13.16 14.89 3.48
CA TYR A 282 13.06 16.20 4.12
C TYR A 282 14.32 17.06 3.87
N GLY A 283 14.13 18.21 3.26
CA GLY A 283 15.19 19.13 2.88
C GLY A 283 14.67 20.54 2.71
N PHE A 284 15.29 21.49 3.42
CA PHE A 284 15.00 22.91 3.26
C PHE A 284 16.29 23.69 3.09
N THR A 285 16.28 24.65 2.17
CA THR A 285 17.38 25.58 2.01
C THR A 285 17.14 26.76 2.94
N LYS A 286 18.08 27.03 3.85
CA LYS A 286 18.03 28.21 4.71
C LYS A 286 18.98 29.26 4.16
N ILE A 287 18.43 30.39 3.70
CA ILE A 287 19.25 31.57 3.40
C ILE A 287 19.66 32.21 4.73
N ARG A 288 20.97 32.45 4.90
CA ARG A 288 21.50 33.26 6.00
C ARG A 288 22.05 34.56 5.45
N ALA A 289 21.67 35.67 6.09
CA ALA A 289 22.27 36.97 5.85
C ALA A 289 23.13 37.37 7.07
N LEU A 290 24.44 37.48 6.87
CA LEU A 290 25.36 38.02 7.87
C LEU A 290 25.71 39.45 7.51
N LYS A 291 25.47 40.38 8.43
CA LYS A 291 25.95 41.76 8.33
C LYS A 291 27.15 41.93 9.24
N THR A 292 28.29 42.29 8.66
CA THR A 292 29.49 42.69 9.41
C THR A 292 29.82 44.15 9.12
N TRP A 293 30.41 44.82 10.10
CA TRP A 293 30.86 46.21 10.01
C TRP A 293 32.22 46.35 10.66
N GLN A 294 33.06 47.19 10.06
CA GLN A 294 34.36 47.57 10.60
C GLN A 294 34.61 49.05 10.30
N ASP A 295 35.18 49.77 11.26
CA ASP A 295 35.76 51.08 10.98
C ASP A 295 36.93 50.89 10.00
N VAL A 296 37.02 51.75 8.98
CA VAL A 296 38.10 51.74 7.99
C VAL A 296 39.47 51.94 8.66
N ASN A 297 39.52 52.63 9.81
CA ASN A 297 40.76 52.86 10.56
C ASN A 297 41.10 51.71 11.55
N GLY A 298 40.24 50.69 11.70
CA GLY A 298 40.43 49.56 12.61
C GLY A 298 40.13 49.82 14.09
N GLY A 299 39.58 50.99 14.44
CA GLY A 299 39.19 51.39 15.79
C GLY A 299 37.75 51.04 16.16
N THR A 300 37.31 51.53 17.32
CA THR A 300 35.90 51.52 17.72
C THR A 300 35.14 52.58 16.95
N LEU A 301 33.91 52.27 16.52
CA LEU A 301 33.07 53.20 15.76
C LEU A 301 32.70 54.45 16.55
N GLU A 302 32.94 55.61 15.95
CA GLU A 302 32.59 56.94 16.42
C GLU A 302 31.68 57.69 15.43
N PRO A 303 30.90 58.69 15.89
CA PRO A 303 30.08 59.51 15.00
C PRO A 303 30.93 60.27 13.97
N GLY A 304 30.66 60.04 12.68
CA GLY A 304 31.37 60.67 11.56
C GLY A 304 32.32 59.73 10.81
N ASP A 305 32.54 58.51 11.31
CA ASP A 305 33.42 57.55 10.67
C ASP A 305 32.89 57.03 9.34
N ARG A 306 33.83 56.73 8.44
CA ARG A 306 33.57 55.95 7.24
C ARG A 306 33.67 54.48 7.60
N ILE A 307 32.59 53.74 7.35
CA ILE A 307 32.53 52.31 7.62
C ILE A 307 32.68 51.49 6.34
N HIS A 308 33.31 50.33 6.45
CA HIS A 308 33.13 49.24 5.51
C HIS A 308 32.10 48.27 6.06
N TYR A 309 31.08 47.96 5.26
CA TYR A 309 30.11 46.91 5.58
C TYR A 309 30.16 45.83 4.51
N MET A 310 29.96 44.58 4.94
CA MET A 310 29.81 43.44 4.06
C MET A 310 28.52 42.72 4.41
N VAL A 311 27.72 42.45 3.38
CA VAL A 311 26.55 41.57 3.46
C VAL A 311 26.90 40.30 2.71
N THR A 312 26.93 39.18 3.42
CA THR A 312 27.10 37.86 2.81
C THR A 312 25.76 37.15 2.83
N ILE A 313 25.31 36.69 1.66
CA ILE A 313 24.14 35.84 1.47
C ILE A 313 24.68 34.45 1.14
N SER A 314 24.34 33.46 1.96
CA SER A 314 24.78 32.06 1.81
C SER A 314 23.65 31.11 2.15
#